data_AF-A0A0J9U4S2-F1
#
_entry.id   AF-A0A0J9U4S2-F1
#
_cell.length_a   1.000
_cell.length_b   1.000
_cell.length_c   1.000
_cell.angle_alpha   90.00
_cell.angle_beta   90.00
_cell.angle_gamma   90.00
#
_symmetry.space_group_name_H-M   'P 1'
#
loop_
_entity.id
_entity.type
_entity.pdbx_description
1 polymer ?
#
loop_
_entity_poly.entity_id
_entity_poly.type
_entity_poly.pdbx_seq_one_letter_code
_entity_poly.pdbx_strand_id
1 'polypeptide(L)' 'EVASKPLQLNKLYEEFFKNDEKSKYDDYCNALTKYNTQHKGTQDLCVKLVRFVKKIAEWKNKQESYKYCNY' A
#
# COMPACT_ATOMS: atom_id res chain seq x y z
N GLU A 1 8.78 21.46 -9.39
CA GLU A 1 8.12 20.71 -8.30
C GLU A 1 6.90 21.47 -7.78
N VAL A 2 5.71 21.28 -8.37
CA VAL A 2 4.45 21.82 -7.80
C VAL A 2 3.29 20.86 -8.12
N ALA A 3 3.38 19.61 -7.64
CA ALA A 3 2.29 18.63 -7.82
C ALA A 3 1.94 17.86 -6.54
N SER A 4 2.60 18.17 -5.42
CA SER A 4 2.50 17.37 -4.17
C SER A 4 1.78 18.08 -3.01
N LYS A 5 1.17 19.25 -3.26
CA LYS A 5 0.25 19.90 -2.30
C LYS A 5 -0.99 20.29 -3.10
N PRO A 6 -2.18 19.66 -2.95
CA PRO A 6 -2.76 19.12 -1.73
C PRO A 6 -3.57 17.81 -1.95
N LEU A 7 -3.10 16.90 -2.81
CA LEU A 7 -3.64 15.55 -2.78
C LEU A 7 -3.35 15.01 -1.37
N GLN A 8 -4.38 14.50 -0.69
CA GLN A 8 -4.28 13.84 0.61
C GLN A 8 -3.35 12.60 0.58
N LEU A 9 -2.52 12.43 -0.45
CA LEU A 9 -1.41 11.51 -0.55
C LEU A 9 -0.55 11.51 0.72
N ASN A 10 -0.26 12.67 1.32
CA ASN A 10 0.48 12.68 2.59
C ASN A 10 -0.32 12.05 3.74
N LYS A 11 -1.64 12.24 3.80
CA LYS A 11 -2.50 11.59 4.80
C LYS A 11 -2.60 10.09 4.56
N LEU A 12 -2.88 9.66 3.32
CA LEU A 12 -2.89 8.24 2.98
C LEU A 12 -1.52 7.62 3.26
N TYR A 13 -0.44 8.33 2.92
CA TYR A 13 0.88 7.80 3.14
C TYR A 13 1.18 7.62 4.64
N GLU A 14 0.83 8.60 5.46
CA GLU A 14 0.99 8.52 6.91
C GLU A 14 0.05 7.50 7.58
N GLU A 15 -1.19 7.37 7.13
CA GLU A 15 -2.16 6.42 7.70
C GLU A 15 -1.80 4.97 7.31
N PHE A 16 -1.37 4.76 6.07
CA PHE A 16 -1.20 3.42 5.52
C PHE A 16 0.23 2.89 5.50
N PHE A 17 1.26 3.75 5.40
CA PHE A 17 2.66 3.31 5.24
C PHE A 17 3.57 3.67 6.42
N LYS A 18 3.09 4.37 7.46
CA LYS A 18 3.93 4.76 8.62
C LYS A 18 4.17 3.62 9.63
N ASN A 19 3.24 2.67 9.71
CA ASN A 19 3.35 1.48 10.56
C ASN A 19 3.45 0.25 9.67
N ASP A 20 4.70 -0.17 9.43
CA ASP A 20 5.10 -1.22 8.51
C ASP A 20 5.26 -2.57 9.25
N GLU A 21 4.21 -2.99 9.95
CA GLU A 21 4.18 -4.34 10.52
C GLU A 21 4.16 -5.38 9.40
N LYS A 22 5.05 -6.37 9.51
CA LYS A 22 5.09 -7.52 8.59
C LYS A 22 3.72 -8.20 8.53
N SER A 23 3.36 -8.61 7.33
CA SER A 23 2.08 -9.22 7.04
C SER A 23 2.28 -10.56 6.35
N LYS A 24 1.41 -11.54 6.61
CA LYS A 24 1.36 -12.78 5.81
C LYS A 24 1.15 -12.52 4.31
N TYR A 25 0.61 -11.35 3.97
CA TYR A 25 0.40 -10.95 2.58
C TYR A 25 1.70 -10.51 1.89
N ASP A 26 2.78 -10.22 2.63
CA ASP A 26 4.07 -9.84 2.04
C ASP A 26 4.63 -10.98 1.17
N ASP A 27 4.34 -12.24 1.54
CA ASP A 27 4.82 -13.41 0.82
C ASP A 27 4.27 -13.52 -0.61
N TYR A 28 3.11 -12.91 -0.90
CA TYR A 28 2.60 -12.82 -2.28
C TYR A 28 3.54 -12.02 -3.20
N CYS A 29 4.37 -11.15 -2.62
CA CYS A 29 5.30 -10.32 -3.37
C CYS A 29 6.67 -10.99 -3.60
N ASN A 30 6.96 -12.13 -2.97
CA ASN A 30 8.24 -12.85 -3.14
C ASN A 30 8.45 -13.32 -4.59
N ALA A 31 7.37 -13.61 -5.32
CA ALA A 31 7.44 -13.94 -6.74
C ALA A 31 8.02 -12.80 -7.61
N LEU A 32 8.01 -11.56 -7.10
CA LEU A 32 8.53 -10.39 -7.80
C LEU A 32 10.02 -10.15 -7.58
N THR A 33 10.66 -10.88 -6.65
CA THR A 33 12.10 -10.78 -6.41
C THR A 33 12.92 -11.02 -7.67
N LYS A 34 12.42 -11.87 -8.58
CA LYS A 34 13.05 -12.14 -9.89
C LYS A 34 13.16 -10.91 -10.80
N TYR A 35 12.36 -9.86 -10.55
CA TYR A 35 12.36 -8.62 -11.32
C TYR A 35 13.16 -7.49 -10.67
N ASN A 36 13.74 -7.69 -9.47
CA ASN A 36 14.43 -6.63 -8.74
C ASN A 36 15.67 -6.08 -9.45
N THR A 37 16.26 -6.84 -10.39
CA THR A 37 17.42 -6.41 -11.18
C THR A 37 17.03 -5.42 -12.28
N GLN A 38 15.88 -5.64 -12.93
CA GLN A 38 15.39 -4.82 -14.05
C GLN A 38 14.45 -3.71 -13.60
N HIS A 39 13.69 -3.96 -12.53
CA HIS A 39 12.70 -3.05 -11.97
C HIS A 39 12.89 -2.96 -10.45
N LYS A 40 13.92 -2.22 -10.05
CA LYS A 40 14.19 -1.95 -8.63
C LYS A 40 12.95 -1.33 -7.97
N GLY A 41 12.56 -1.87 -6.82
CA GLY A 41 11.41 -1.38 -6.04
C GLY A 41 10.06 -1.99 -6.43
N THR A 42 9.98 -2.88 -7.42
CA THR A 42 8.71 -3.56 -7.76
C THR A 42 8.20 -4.43 -6.61
N GLN A 43 9.09 -5.16 -5.93
CA GLN A 43 8.73 -5.93 -4.74
C GLN A 43 8.22 -5.02 -3.62
N ASP A 44 8.91 -3.92 -3.34
CA ASP A 44 8.51 -2.97 -2.29
C ASP A 44 7.16 -2.31 -2.59
N LEU A 45 6.89 -2.00 -3.86
CA LEU A 45 5.60 -1.47 -4.30
C LEU A 45 4.48 -2.48 -4.08
N CYS A 46 4.71 -3.75 -4.40
CA CYS A 46 3.76 -4.82 -4.11
C CYS A 46 3.49 -4.94 -2.61
N VAL A 47 4.54 -4.96 -1.78
CA VAL A 47 4.42 -5.05 -0.32
C VAL A 47 3.57 -3.90 0.22
N LYS A 48 3.81 -2.67 -0.24
CA LYS A 48 3.00 -1.50 0.11
C LYS A 48 1.53 -1.70 -0.30
N LEU A 49 1.27 -2.16 -1.51
CA LEU A 49 -0.09 -2.37 -2.01
C LEU A 49 -0.86 -3.42 -1.19
N VAL A 50 -0.27 -4.60 -0.95
CA VAL A 50 -0.97 -5.67 -0.21
C VAL A 50 -1.24 -5.29 1.24
N ARG A 51 -0.33 -4.52 1.86
CA ARG A 51 -0.53 -3.97 3.22
C ARG A 51 -1.60 -2.89 3.25
N PHE A 52 -1.68 -2.04 2.22
CA PHE A 52 -2.75 -1.06 2.07
C PHE A 52 -4.13 -1.73 2.03
N VAL A 53 -4.29 -2.74 1.18
CA VAL A 53 -5.55 -3.51 1.07
C VAL A 53 -5.90 -4.21 2.39
N LYS A 54 -4.91 -4.82 3.07
CA LYS A 54 -5.12 -5.41 4.41
C LYS A 54 -5.68 -4.39 5.39
N LYS A 55 -5.06 -3.20 5.50
CA LYS A 55 -5.50 -2.16 6.43
C LYS A 55 -6.95 -1.72 6.16
N ILE A 56 -7.32 -1.56 4.88
CA ILE A 56 -8.70 -1.21 4.49
C ILE A 56 -9.69 -2.30 4.91
N ALA A 57 -9.32 -3.57 4.77
CA ALA A 57 -10.16 -4.70 5.16
C ALA A 57 -10.36 -4.80 6.69
N GLU A 58 -9.41 -4.29 7.48
CA GLU A 58 -9.47 -4.26 8.94
C GLU A 58 -10.30 -3.09 9.50
N TRP A 59 -10.71 -2.14 8.66
CA TRP A 59 -11.53 -1.01 9.08
C TRP A 59 -12.93 -1.45 9.50
N LYS A 60 -13.28 -1.15 10.76
CA LYS A 60 -14.62 -1.41 11.30
C LYS A 60 -15.71 -0.59 10.61
N ASN A 61 -15.35 0.58 10.09
CA ASN A 61 -16.25 1.43 9.32
C ASN A 61 -16.29 0.98 7.85
N LYS A 62 -17.27 0.13 7.53
CA LYS A 62 -17.45 -0.43 6.18
C LYS A 62 -17.65 0.66 5.12
N GLN A 63 -18.30 1.78 5.45
CA GLN A 63 -18.55 2.86 4.49
C GLN A 63 -17.24 3.55 4.03
N GLU A 64 -16.29 3.73 4.94
CA GLU A 64 -14.97 4.28 4.59
C GLU A 64 -14.12 3.25 3.84
N SER A 65 -14.20 1.97 4.22
CA SER A 65 -13.53 0.88 3.51
C SER A 65 -13.94 0.80 2.03
N TYR A 66 -15.25 0.88 1.75
CA TYR A 66 -15.76 0.86 0.37
C TYR A 66 -15.27 2.02 -0.50
N LYS A 67 -15.03 3.21 0.07
CA LYS A 67 -14.53 4.36 -0.70
C LYS A 67 -13.15 4.10 -1.29
N TYR A 68 -12.32 3.34 -0.59
CA TYR A 68 -10.95 3.03 -1.04
C TYR A 68 -10.86 1.74 -1.85
N CYS A 69 -11.82 0.81 -1.71
CA CYS A 69 -11.87 -0.42 -2.52
C CYS A 69 -12.57 -0.27 -3.88
N ASN A 70 -13.40 0.76 -4.08
CA ASN A 70 -14.11 1.01 -5.35
C ASN A 70 -13.32 1.84 -6.38
N TYR A 71 -12.06 2.19 -6.08
CA TYR A 71 -11.15 2.91 -6.97
C TYR A 71 -10.19 1.94 -7.65
#